data_AF-A0A7M3W5M0-F1
#
_entry.id   AF-A0A7M3W5M0-F1
#
_cell.length_a   1.000
_cell.length_b   1.000
_cell.length_c   1.000
_cell.angle_alpha   90.00
_cell.angle_beta   90.00
_cell.angle_gamma   90.00
#
_symmetry.space_group_name_H-M   'P 1'
#
loop_
_entity.id
_entity.type
_entity.pdbx_description
1 polymer ?
#
loop_
_entity_poly.entity_id
_entity_poly.type
_entity_poly.pdbx_seq_one_letter_code
_entity_poly.pdbx_strand_id
1 'polypeptide(L)' 'MKLQTGLHWPTPANRIENLRPNTPVRRLELVVLRMYPQRMIVSSSYTGPVSAACGRDETGLVGLGVWSDQVKEADVGG' A
#
# COMPACT_ATOMS: atom_id res chain seq x y z
N MET A 1 25.74 21.73 7.70
CA MET A 1 25.85 20.44 7.00
C MET A 1 24.62 19.61 7.33
N LYS A 2 23.73 19.34 6.37
CA LYS A 2 22.56 18.47 6.59
C LYS A 2 23.03 17.02 6.42
N LEU A 3 23.03 16.24 7.50
CA LEU A 3 23.20 14.79 7.44
C LEU A 3 21.97 14.20 6.73
N GLN A 4 22.09 13.93 5.44
CA GLN A 4 21.16 13.06 4.72
C GLN A 4 21.49 11.61 5.07
N THR A 5 21.19 11.18 6.29
CA THR A 5 21.00 9.76 6.59
C THR A 5 19.56 9.39 6.28
N GLY A 6 19.13 9.65 5.04
CA GLY A 6 17.94 9.03 4.49
C GLY A 6 18.32 7.63 4.05
N LEU A 7 17.60 6.61 4.52
CA LEU A 7 17.73 5.26 3.98
C LEU A 7 17.69 5.34 2.45
N HIS A 8 18.81 4.98 1.80
CA HIS A 8 18.87 4.80 0.36
C HIS A 8 18.06 3.54 0.04
N TRP A 9 16.78 3.73 -0.28
CA TRP A 9 15.99 2.70 -0.93
C TRP A 9 16.45 2.59 -2.39
N PRO A 10 16.58 1.38 -2.96
CA PRO A 10 16.71 1.24 -4.39
C PRO A 10 15.54 1.99 -5.06
N THR A 11 15.80 2.69 -6.16
CA THR A 11 14.71 3.37 -6.88
C THR A 11 13.73 2.30 -7.36
N PRO A 12 12.48 2.32 -6.88
CA PRO A 12 11.53 1.27 -7.22
C PRO A 12 11.19 1.34 -8.70
N ALA A 13 10.87 0.19 -9.29
CA ALA A 13 10.57 0.10 -10.71
C ALA A 13 9.28 0.85 -11.10
N ASN A 14 8.45 1.23 -10.11
CA ASN A 14 7.28 2.06 -10.29
C ASN A 14 7.08 2.96 -9.06
N ARG A 15 6.41 4.10 -9.25
CA ARG A 15 6.20 5.15 -8.23
C ARG A 15 4.76 5.60 -8.21
N ILE A 16 4.31 6.16 -7.08
CA ILE A 16 2.95 6.67 -6.90
C ILE A 16 2.62 7.76 -7.92
N GLU A 17 3.56 8.67 -8.23
CA GLU A 17 3.37 9.72 -9.24
C GLU A 17 3.06 9.19 -10.65
N ASN A 18 3.43 7.93 -10.94
CA ASN A 18 3.22 7.30 -12.24
C ASN A 18 1.92 6.50 -12.34
N LEU A 19 1.13 6.43 -11.27
CA LEU A 19 -0.14 5.71 -11.27
C LEU A 19 -1.13 6.37 -12.24
N ARG A 20 -1.81 5.52 -13.03
CA ARG A 20 -2.82 5.95 -13.99
C ARG A 20 -4.14 5.23 -13.72
N PRO A 21 -5.28 5.92 -13.83
CA PRO A 21 -6.59 5.27 -13.75
C PRO A 21 -6.71 4.11 -14.74
N ASN A 22 -7.45 3.07 -14.35
CA ASN A 22 -7.78 1.92 -15.20
C ASN A 22 -6.56 1.16 -15.77
N THR A 23 -5.40 1.26 -15.11
CA THR A 23 -4.16 0.60 -15.54
C THR A 23 -3.66 -0.32 -14.42
N PRO A 24 -3.20 -1.54 -14.72
CA PRO A 24 -2.66 -2.44 -13.70
C PRO A 24 -1.41 -1.84 -13.03
N VAL A 25 -1.36 -1.90 -11.71
CA VAL A 25 -0.21 -1.48 -10.90
C VAL A 25 0.72 -2.68 -10.68
N ARG A 26 2.01 -2.52 -10.96
CA ARG A 26 3.04 -3.56 -10.78
C ARG A 26 4.31 -2.94 -10.20
N ARG A 27 5.03 -3.73 -9.39
CA ARG A 27 6.34 -3.36 -8.80
C ARG A 27 6.35 -1.98 -8.13
N LEU A 28 5.27 -1.68 -7.41
CA LEU A 28 5.17 -0.49 -6.58
C LEU A 28 5.69 -0.85 -5.19
N GLU A 29 6.75 -0.19 -4.75
CA GLU A 29 7.29 -0.33 -3.40
C GLU A 29 6.93 0.92 -2.62
N LEU A 30 6.42 0.73 -1.41
CA LEU A 30 5.99 1.82 -0.53
C LEU A 30 6.02 1.36 0.92
N VAL A 31 5.97 2.30 1.84
CA VAL A 31 5.80 2.03 3.28
C VAL A 31 4.32 2.15 3.61
N VAL A 32 3.76 1.13 4.28
CA VAL A 32 2.41 1.22 4.87
C VAL A 32 2.50 2.04 6.15
N LEU A 33 1.86 3.22 6.15
CA LEU A 33 1.86 4.14 7.29
C LEU A 33 0.76 3.82 8.31
N ARG A 34 -0.35 3.26 7.85
CA ARG A 34 -1.52 2.92 8.67
C ARG A 34 -2.31 1.81 8.01
N MET A 35 -2.69 0.82 8.81
CA MET A 35 -3.71 -0.17 8.47
C MET A 35 -4.96 0.12 9.30
N TYR A 36 -6.13 0.09 8.66
CA TYR A 36 -7.41 0.25 9.37
C TYR A 36 -7.89 -1.10 9.91
N PRO A 37 -8.86 -1.12 10.85
CA PRO A 37 -9.41 -2.38 11.33
C PRO A 37 -10.03 -3.21 10.21
N GLN A 38 -9.73 -4.52 10.20
CA GLN A 38 -10.38 -5.47 9.31
C GLN A 38 -11.90 -5.46 9.49
N ARG A 39 -12.63 -5.58 8.39
CA ARG A 39 -14.08 -5.82 8.38
C ARG A 39 -14.41 -7.05 7.56
N MET A 40 -15.43 -7.78 7.99
CA MET A 40 -16.07 -8.79 7.15
C MET A 40 -17.10 -8.11 6.27
N ILE A 41 -16.98 -8.26 4.95
CA ILE A 41 -18.02 -7.86 4.00
C ILE A 41 -18.68 -9.08 3.38
N VAL A 42 -19.98 -8.94 3.17
CA VAL A 42 -20.83 -9.93 2.52
C VAL A 42 -21.55 -9.22 1.38
N SER A 43 -21.32 -9.68 0.16
CA SER A 43 -22.01 -9.24 -1.04
C SER A 43 -22.30 -10.43 -1.95
N SER A 44 -23.08 -10.21 -3.01
CA SER A 44 -23.33 -11.22 -4.03
C SER A 44 -22.07 -11.69 -4.75
N SER A 45 -21.02 -10.87 -4.78
CA SER A 45 -19.80 -11.13 -5.53
C SER A 45 -18.59 -11.48 -4.66
N TYR A 46 -18.66 -11.26 -3.35
CA TYR A 46 -17.56 -11.53 -2.43
C TYR A 46 -18.05 -11.68 -0.99
N THR A 47 -17.51 -12.67 -0.28
CA THR A 47 -17.64 -12.78 1.17
C THR A 47 -16.27 -13.01 1.76
N GLY A 48 -15.82 -12.11 2.64
CA GLY A 48 -14.51 -12.26 3.25
C GLY A 48 -14.02 -11.01 3.97
N PRO A 49 -12.82 -11.11 4.58
CA PRO A 49 -12.20 -9.99 5.25
C PRO A 49 -11.69 -8.96 4.23
N VAL A 50 -11.80 -7.69 4.59
CA VAL A 50 -11.13 -6.58 3.92
C VAL A 50 -10.58 -5.59 4.93
N SER A 51 -9.55 -4.86 4.52
CA SER A 51 -9.09 -3.69 5.22
C SER A 51 -8.69 -2.60 4.23
N ALA A 52 -8.51 -1.39 4.74
CA ALA A 52 -7.89 -0.30 4.03
C ALA A 52 -6.53 0.01 4.64
N ALA A 53 -5.61 0.53 3.84
CA ALA A 53 -4.33 1.03 4.31
C ALA A 53 -3.92 2.32 3.60
N CYS A 54 -2.97 3.05 4.19
CA CYS A 54 -2.34 4.20 3.57
C CYS A 54 -0.88 3.89 3.27
N GLY A 55 -0.50 3.93 2.00
CA GLY A 55 0.87 3.73 1.54
C GLY A 55 1.56 5.05 1.18
N ARG A 56 2.87 5.13 1.39
CA ARG A 56 3.71 6.28 1.04
C ARG A 56 5.00 5.86 0.35
N ASP A 57 5.35 6.58 -0.71
CA ASP A 57 6.71 6.62 -1.25
C ASP A 57 7.23 8.07 -1.22
N GLU A 58 8.41 8.31 -1.80
CA GLU A 58 9.01 9.63 -1.91
C GLU A 58 8.21 10.61 -2.79
N THR A 59 7.31 10.10 -3.63
CA THR A 59 6.55 10.87 -4.63
C THR A 59 5.13 11.22 -4.18
N GLY A 60 4.54 10.46 -3.26
CA GLY A 60 3.18 10.72 -2.80
C GLY A 60 2.60 9.75 -1.78
N LEU A 61 1.28 9.84 -1.64
CA LEU A 61 0.44 9.01 -0.76
C LEU A 61 -0.65 8.33 -1.59
N VAL A 62 -0.98 7.08 -1.24
CA VAL A 62 -2.05 6.32 -1.90
C VAL A 62 -2.87 5.54 -0.88
N GLY A 63 -4.18 5.42 -1.13
CA GLY A 63 -5.05 4.49 -0.41
C GLY A 63 -4.96 3.09 -1.02
N LEU A 64 -4.87 2.07 -0.17
CA LEU A 64 -4.78 0.66 -0.55
C LEU A 64 -6.01 -0.09 -0.02
N GLY A 65 -6.60 -0.93 -0.86
CA GLY A 65 -7.60 -1.91 -0.44
C GLY A 65 -6.95 -3.29 -0.32
N VAL A 66 -7.09 -3.94 0.83
CA VAL A 66 -6.47 -5.23 1.15
C VAL A 66 -7.55 -6.27 1.38
N TRP A 67 -7.46 -7.43 0.71
CA TRP A 67 -8.55 -8.41 0.64
C TRP A 67 -8.09 -9.80 1.07
N SER A 68 -9.00 -10.59 1.63
CA SER A 68 -8.78 -12.00 1.98
C SER A 68 -7.52 -12.18 2.82
N ASP A 69 -6.65 -13.14 2.46
CA ASP A 69 -5.44 -13.46 3.22
C ASP A 69 -4.40 -12.34 3.19
N GLN A 70 -4.46 -11.42 2.22
CA GLN A 70 -3.59 -10.25 2.19
C GLN A 70 -3.78 -9.37 3.43
N VAL A 71 -4.95 -9.43 4.08
CA VAL A 71 -5.22 -8.67 5.32
C VAL A 71 -4.32 -9.13 6.46
N LYS A 72 -3.89 -10.41 6.45
CA LYS A 72 -2.97 -10.97 7.44
C LYS A 72 -1.49 -10.77 7.07
N GLU A 73 -1.20 -10.67 5.77
CA GLU A 73 0.15 -10.49 5.25
C GLU A 73 0.59 -9.01 5.26
N ALA A 74 -0.37 -8.08 5.18
CA ALA A 74 -0.09 -6.65 5.21
C ALA A 74 0.22 -6.20 6.64
N ASP A 75 1.50 -5.88 6.88
CA ASP A 75 1.99 -5.37 8.15
C ASP A 75 2.25 -3.85 8.09
N VAL A 76 2.03 -3.16 9.21
CA VAL A 76 2.38 -1.74 9.35
C VAL A 76 3.83 -1.67 9.78
N GLY A 77 4.73 -1.61 8.79
CA GLY A 77 6.14 -1.26 8.95
C GLY A 77 6.81 -1.68 10.26
N GLY A 78 7.27 -2.94 10.35
CA GLY A 78 8.37 -3.40 11.20
C GLY A 78 8.06 -3.54 12.70
#